data_AF-A0A8T6NQ11-F1
#
_entry.id   AF-A0A8T6NQ11-F1
#
_cell.length_a   1.000
_cell.length_b   1.000
_cell.length_c   1.000
_cell.angle_alpha   90.00
_cell.angle_beta   90.00
_cell.angle_gamma   90.00
#
_symmetry.space_group_name_H-M   'P 1'
#
loop_
_entity.id
_entity.type
_entity.pdbx_description
1 polymer ?
#
loop_
_entity_poly.entity_id
_entity_poly.type
_entity_poly.pdbx_seq_one_letter_code
_entity_poly.pdbx_strand_id
1 'polypeptide(L)'
;MILVGLDDTDVPGSRGTGRLAREIAAALATSLRVAGVVRHQLLVHPRVPYTAKNSAASILIADEADPDALFEQVRALMLGDFYPGSDPGLCVAVSVGEAVLDFGQRAKHKVLTQRQARAVAAEAGVRLAGLGGTHAGIIGALAAVGLAACGEDGRYIDVGRSRMVRGTVSVAQIRAAGIAAVRTRTGDPVEDGLIEVDRLRPARRGGQPVIIVDPVDGSDRWRALKLD
;
A
#
# COMPACT_ATOMS: atom_id res chain seq x y z
N MET A 1 -3.12 4.62 14.49
CA MET A 1 -2.33 4.07 13.36
C MET A 1 -1.87 5.24 12.53
N ILE A 2 -0.57 5.30 12.22
CA ILE A 2 0.00 6.33 11.34
C ILE A 2 0.14 5.73 9.94
N LEU A 3 -0.20 6.51 8.92
CA LEU A 3 -0.13 6.13 7.51
C LEU A 3 0.97 6.92 6.83
N VAL A 4 1.86 6.20 6.14
CA VAL A 4 2.95 6.78 5.35
C VAL A 4 2.73 6.43 3.89
N GLY A 5 2.46 7.41 3.04
CA GLY A 5 2.30 7.24 1.59
C GLY A 5 3.56 7.57 0.83
N LEU A 6 3.89 6.75 -0.17
CA LEU A 6 5.05 6.89 -1.05
C LEU A 6 4.60 6.69 -2.51
N ASP A 7 5.14 7.51 -3.41
CA ASP A 7 4.94 7.32 -4.85
C ASP A 7 6.09 7.86 -5.69
N ASP A 8 6.16 7.41 -6.95
CA ASP A 8 7.03 7.92 -8.01
C ASP A 8 8.53 7.91 -7.63
N THR A 9 8.97 6.79 -7.06
CA THR A 9 10.33 6.62 -6.54
C THR A 9 11.25 5.82 -7.46
N ASP A 10 10.79 5.53 -8.68
CA ASP A 10 11.45 4.64 -9.62
C ASP A 10 11.46 5.18 -11.04
N VAL A 11 12.52 4.83 -11.76
CA VAL A 11 12.69 5.03 -13.20
C VAL A 11 12.77 3.67 -13.91
N PRO A 12 12.58 3.59 -15.25
CA PRO A 12 12.72 2.33 -15.98
C PRO A 12 14.07 1.64 -15.68
N GLY A 13 14.01 0.34 -15.32
CA GLY A 13 15.20 -0.46 -14.97
C GLY A 13 15.67 -0.34 -13.51
N SER A 14 15.12 0.59 -12.72
CA SER A 14 15.38 0.69 -11.27
C SER A 14 14.44 -0.20 -10.44
N ARG A 15 14.61 -0.19 -9.11
CA ARG A 15 13.68 -0.88 -8.21
C ARG A 15 12.38 -0.10 -8.06
N GLY A 16 11.24 -0.76 -8.27
CA GLY A 16 9.92 -0.11 -8.15
C GLY A 16 9.58 0.38 -6.74
N THR A 17 8.65 1.35 -6.65
CA THR A 17 8.19 1.97 -5.39
C THR A 17 7.77 0.98 -4.29
N GLY A 18 7.09 -0.11 -4.65
CA GLY A 18 6.72 -1.15 -3.67
C GLY A 18 7.91 -1.95 -3.10
N ARG A 19 9.11 -1.86 -3.68
CA ARG A 19 10.33 -2.42 -3.09
C ARG A 19 10.89 -1.47 -2.03
N LEU A 20 11.01 -0.18 -2.35
CA LEU A 20 11.42 0.84 -1.38
C LEU A 20 10.55 0.85 -0.14
N ALA A 21 9.22 0.87 -0.32
CA ALA A 21 8.30 0.92 0.80
C ALA A 21 8.50 -0.24 1.78
N ARG A 22 8.92 -1.42 1.31
CA ARG A 22 9.24 -2.56 2.17
C ARG A 22 10.61 -2.45 2.84
N GLU A 23 11.60 -1.89 2.14
CA GLU A 23 12.93 -1.64 2.71
C GLU A 23 12.83 -0.59 3.82
N ILE A 24 12.05 0.47 3.61
CA ILE A 24 11.70 1.47 4.63
C ILE A 24 10.91 0.83 5.77
N ALA A 25 9.88 0.04 5.48
CA ALA A 25 9.12 -0.68 6.50
C ALA A 25 10.02 -1.58 7.36
N ALA A 26 10.98 -2.30 6.76
CA ALA A 26 11.94 -3.12 7.49
C ALA A 26 12.88 -2.28 8.38
N ALA A 27 13.32 -1.11 7.92
CA ALA A 27 14.11 -0.18 8.71
C ALA A 27 13.30 0.37 9.91
N LEU A 28 12.05 0.79 9.68
CA LEU A 28 11.16 1.27 10.74
C LEU A 28 10.79 0.16 11.74
N ALA A 29 10.71 -1.09 11.29
CA ALA A 29 10.38 -2.24 12.13
C ALA A 29 11.43 -2.53 13.23
N THR A 30 12.60 -1.89 13.19
CA THR A 30 13.61 -1.99 14.23
C THR A 30 13.22 -1.26 15.52
N SER A 31 12.31 -0.28 15.44
CA SER A 31 11.89 0.55 16.58
C SER A 31 10.38 0.77 16.68
N LEU A 32 9.61 0.43 15.63
CA LEU A 32 8.16 0.62 15.57
C LEU A 32 7.47 -0.66 15.08
N ARG A 33 6.28 -0.93 15.56
CA ARG A 33 5.45 -2.02 15.02
C ARG A 33 4.82 -1.61 13.71
N VAL A 34 5.33 -2.19 12.63
CA VAL A 34 4.75 -2.04 11.28
C VAL A 34 3.64 -3.09 11.08
N ALA A 35 2.41 -2.63 10.82
CA ALA A 35 1.26 -3.50 10.54
C ALA A 35 1.27 -4.07 9.11
N GLY A 36 1.97 -3.42 8.18
CA GLY A 36 2.16 -3.93 6.82
C GLY A 36 2.44 -2.84 5.80
N VAL A 37 2.67 -3.27 4.56
CA VAL A 37 2.84 -2.40 3.39
C VAL A 37 1.79 -2.76 2.36
N VAL A 38 1.02 -1.78 1.95
CA VAL A 38 -0.10 -1.91 1.01
C VAL A 38 0.26 -1.20 -0.29
N ARG A 39 -0.03 -1.84 -1.42
CA ARG A 39 0.05 -1.21 -2.74
C ARG A 39 -1.35 -0.81 -3.18
N HIS A 40 -1.46 0.41 -3.70
CA HIS A 40 -2.69 0.97 -4.24
C HIS A 40 -2.55 1.15 -5.76
N GLN A 41 -3.45 0.52 -6.52
CA GLN A 41 -3.52 0.78 -7.97
C GLN A 41 -4.18 2.13 -8.21
N LEU A 42 -3.51 3.06 -8.89
CA LEU A 42 -4.09 4.36 -9.27
C LEU A 42 -4.67 4.30 -10.69
N LEU A 43 -5.25 5.41 -11.16
CA LEU A 43 -5.86 5.52 -12.49
C LEU A 43 -4.88 5.12 -13.61
N VAL A 44 -5.25 4.16 -14.45
CA VAL A 44 -4.54 3.88 -15.70
C VAL A 44 -5.13 4.76 -16.80
N HIS A 45 -4.39 5.76 -17.26
CA HIS A 45 -4.88 6.71 -18.26
C HIS A 45 -3.72 7.28 -19.10
N PRO A 46 -3.88 7.51 -20.42
CA PRO A 46 -2.81 8.01 -21.31
C PRO A 46 -2.19 9.36 -20.90
N ARG A 47 -2.93 10.15 -20.12
CA ARG A 47 -2.48 11.45 -19.58
C ARG A 47 -1.67 11.35 -18.29
N VAL A 48 -1.50 10.15 -17.74
CA VAL A 48 -0.74 9.92 -16.51
C VAL A 48 0.50 9.11 -16.87
N PRO A 49 1.71 9.71 -16.83
CA PRO A 49 2.94 8.97 -17.07
C PRO A 49 3.19 7.98 -15.92
N TYR A 50 3.73 6.81 -16.25
CA TYR A 50 4.17 5.81 -15.26
C TYR A 50 5.24 4.89 -15.89
N THR A 51 6.04 4.25 -15.06
CA THR A 51 7.10 3.32 -15.49
C THR A 51 6.51 1.99 -15.98
N ALA A 52 6.14 1.10 -15.05
CA ALA A 52 5.54 -0.19 -15.32
C ALA A 52 4.06 -0.22 -14.94
N LYS A 53 3.70 0.41 -13.83
CA LYS A 53 2.33 0.53 -13.32
C LYS A 53 2.17 1.86 -12.62
N ASN A 54 1.05 2.54 -12.85
CA ASN A 54 0.67 3.68 -12.03
C ASN A 54 0.15 3.19 -10.66
N SER A 55 1.02 3.10 -9.65
CA SER A 55 0.63 2.66 -8.32
C SER A 55 1.53 3.22 -7.23
N ALA A 56 0.89 3.65 -6.14
CA ALA A 56 1.55 4.13 -4.94
C ALA A 56 1.58 3.06 -3.85
N ALA A 57 2.35 3.29 -2.80
CA ALA A 57 2.48 2.40 -1.64
C ALA A 57 2.18 3.13 -0.33
N SER A 58 1.62 2.40 0.63
CA SER A 58 1.37 2.86 1.99
C SER A 58 2.06 1.93 2.99
N ILE A 59 2.75 2.49 3.97
CA ILE A 59 3.25 1.78 5.15
C ILE A 59 2.32 2.09 6.31
N LEU A 60 1.86 1.03 6.99
CA LEU A 60 0.94 1.12 8.12
C LEU A 60 1.73 0.98 9.41
N ILE A 61 1.81 2.04 10.22
CA ILE A 61 2.49 2.02 11.52
C ILE A 61 1.45 1.90 12.62
N ALA A 62 1.54 0.82 13.39
CA ALA A 62 0.53 0.47 14.37
C ALA A 62 0.73 1.17 15.71
N ASP A 63 1.95 1.61 16.00
CA ASP A 63 2.29 2.34 17.21
C ASP A 63 2.05 3.84 17.04
N GLU A 64 1.97 4.53 18.16
CA GLU A 64 2.04 5.99 18.21
C GLU A 64 3.49 6.42 18.06
N ALA A 65 3.73 7.48 17.29
CA ALA A 65 5.03 8.09 17.09
C ALA A 65 4.83 9.56 16.78
N ASP A 66 5.87 10.36 17.00
CA ASP A 66 5.88 11.74 16.52
C ASP A 66 5.84 11.74 14.97
N PRO A 67 4.77 12.27 14.36
CA PRO A 67 4.66 12.30 12.91
C PRO A 67 5.72 13.16 12.21
N ASP A 68 6.28 14.18 12.86
CA ASP A 68 7.32 15.01 12.25
C ASP A 68 8.66 14.28 12.24
N ALA A 69 9.04 13.65 13.36
CA ALA A 69 10.21 12.77 13.42
C ALA A 69 10.11 11.60 12.43
N LEU A 70 8.94 10.95 12.35
CA LEU A 70 8.70 9.87 11.39
C LEU A 70 8.81 10.37 9.94
N PHE A 71 8.26 11.54 9.64
CA PHE A 71 8.33 12.14 8.31
C PHE A 71 9.79 12.38 7.89
N GLU A 72 10.60 13.00 8.75
CA GLU A 72 12.01 13.25 8.45
C GLU A 72 12.83 11.96 8.36
N GLN A 73 12.55 10.95 9.20
CA GLN A 73 13.19 9.64 9.10
C GLN A 73 12.90 8.96 7.76
N VAL A 74 11.64 8.90 7.34
CA VAL A 74 11.26 8.29 6.06
C VAL A 74 11.81 9.09 4.89
N ARG A 75 11.77 10.42 4.97
CA ARG A 75 12.39 11.32 3.98
C ARG A 75 13.87 11.02 3.79
N ALA A 76 14.63 10.86 4.87
CA ALA A 76 16.05 10.55 4.79
C ALA A 76 16.29 9.19 4.11
N LEU A 77 15.49 8.17 4.42
CA LEU A 77 15.58 6.85 3.79
C LEU A 77 15.23 6.90 2.29
N MET A 78 14.22 7.67 1.90
CA MET A 78 13.86 7.86 0.48
C MET A 78 14.96 8.60 -0.31
N LEU A 79 15.56 9.64 0.29
CA LEU A 79 16.63 10.41 -0.35
C LEU A 79 17.94 9.62 -0.44
N GLY A 80 18.21 8.75 0.54
CA GLY A 80 19.37 7.84 0.50
C GLY A 80 19.32 6.80 -0.62
N ASP A 81 18.14 6.57 -1.20
CA ASP A 81 17.90 5.66 -2.31
C ASP A 81 17.19 6.37 -3.48
N PHE A 82 17.55 7.64 -3.69
CA PHE A 82 17.01 8.49 -4.73
C PHE A 82 17.56 8.11 -6.12
N TYR A 83 16.67 7.98 -7.10
CA TYR A 83 17.04 7.83 -8.50
C TYR A 83 16.84 9.14 -9.26
N PRO A 84 17.89 9.72 -9.88
CA PRO A 84 17.74 10.86 -10.78
C PRO A 84 16.73 10.57 -11.89
N GLY A 85 15.78 11.48 -12.10
CA GLY A 85 14.68 11.33 -13.06
C GLY A 85 13.40 10.72 -12.48
N SER A 86 13.38 10.35 -11.19
CA SER A 86 12.15 10.08 -10.44
C SER A 86 11.60 11.35 -9.79
N ASP A 87 10.34 11.30 -9.37
CA ASP A 87 9.59 12.43 -8.80
C ASP A 87 9.03 12.11 -7.38
N PRO A 88 9.84 11.64 -6.42
CA PRO A 88 9.31 10.97 -5.23
C PRO A 88 8.38 11.86 -4.40
N GLY A 89 7.24 11.32 -4.02
CA GLY A 89 6.32 11.95 -3.06
C GLY A 89 6.30 11.21 -1.73
N LEU A 90 6.23 11.97 -0.64
CA LEU A 90 6.07 11.46 0.72
C LEU A 90 4.89 12.14 1.42
N CYS A 91 3.99 11.35 2.00
CA CYS A 91 2.90 11.82 2.85
C CYS A 91 2.91 11.10 4.19
N VAL A 92 2.70 11.80 5.30
CA VAL A 92 2.52 11.19 6.64
C VAL A 92 1.30 11.77 7.33
N ALA A 93 0.41 10.89 7.81
CA ALA A 93 -0.83 11.27 8.48
C ALA A 93 -1.12 10.37 9.70
N VAL A 94 -1.45 11.00 10.84
CA VAL A 94 -1.91 10.31 12.07
C VAL A 94 -3.43 10.19 12.11
N SER A 95 -4.11 11.19 11.55
CA SER A 95 -5.56 11.22 11.33
C SER A 95 -5.81 11.59 9.88
N VAL A 96 -6.85 10.99 9.29
CA VAL A 96 -7.21 11.20 7.88
C VAL A 96 -8.66 11.68 7.83
N GLY A 97 -8.83 12.94 7.46
CA GLY A 97 -10.15 13.56 7.26
C GLY A 97 -10.77 13.21 5.90
N GLU A 98 -12.02 13.60 5.73
CA GLU A 98 -12.83 13.31 4.53
C GLU A 98 -12.17 13.82 3.24
N ALA A 99 -11.54 14.99 3.24
CA ALA A 99 -10.88 15.55 2.07
C ALA A 99 -9.75 14.66 1.53
N VAL A 100 -8.98 14.01 2.41
CA VAL A 100 -7.90 13.10 2.02
C VAL A 100 -8.46 11.76 1.55
N LEU A 101 -9.55 11.28 2.17
CA LEU A 101 -10.29 10.09 1.71
C LEU A 101 -10.84 10.29 0.29
N ASP A 102 -11.56 11.39 0.04
CA ASP A 102 -12.09 11.75 -1.28
C ASP A 102 -10.96 11.88 -2.31
N PHE A 103 -9.86 12.53 -1.94
CA PHE A 103 -8.70 12.66 -2.83
C PHE A 103 -8.16 11.29 -3.26
N GLY A 104 -7.99 10.36 -2.32
CA GLY A 104 -7.58 8.99 -2.59
C GLY A 104 -8.52 8.27 -3.55
N GLN A 105 -9.84 8.31 -3.29
CA GLN A 105 -10.85 7.69 -4.15
C GLN A 105 -10.86 8.30 -5.56
N ARG A 106 -10.73 9.62 -5.68
CA ARG A 106 -10.67 10.29 -6.98
C ARG A 106 -9.42 9.94 -7.76
N ALA A 107 -8.28 9.68 -7.11
CA ALA A 107 -7.04 9.29 -7.79
C ALA A 107 -7.15 7.94 -8.53
N LYS A 108 -8.16 7.13 -8.21
CA LYS A 108 -8.50 5.89 -8.92
C LYS A 108 -9.17 6.14 -10.28
N HIS A 109 -9.84 7.28 -10.44
CA HIS A 109 -10.79 7.51 -11.55
C HIS A 109 -10.60 8.84 -12.28
N LYS A 110 -9.81 9.77 -11.74
CA LYS A 110 -9.62 11.13 -12.29
C LYS A 110 -8.14 11.47 -12.36
N VAL A 111 -7.77 12.23 -13.39
CA VAL A 111 -6.46 12.89 -13.47
C VAL A 111 -6.47 14.05 -12.47
N LEU A 112 -5.64 13.97 -11.44
CA LEU A 112 -5.50 14.99 -10.40
C LEU A 112 -4.24 15.83 -10.63
N THR A 113 -4.13 16.94 -9.90
CA THR A 113 -3.03 17.89 -10.03
C THR A 113 -2.27 18.06 -8.71
N GLN A 114 -1.00 18.43 -8.80
CA GLN A 114 -0.17 18.76 -7.63
C GLN A 114 -0.78 19.88 -6.78
N ARG A 115 -1.41 20.88 -7.42
CA ARG A 115 -2.11 21.97 -6.73
C ARG A 115 -3.25 21.46 -5.86
N GLN A 116 -4.05 20.51 -6.37
CA GLN A 116 -5.11 19.88 -5.59
C GLN A 116 -4.54 19.08 -4.41
N ALA A 117 -3.46 18.31 -4.62
CA ALA A 117 -2.82 17.55 -3.56
C ALA A 117 -2.32 18.46 -2.42
N ARG A 118 -1.63 19.56 -2.76
CA ARG A 118 -1.14 20.53 -1.77
C ARG A 118 -2.27 21.22 -1.01
N ALA A 119 -3.36 21.57 -1.70
CA ALA A 119 -4.52 22.20 -1.07
C ALA A 119 -5.17 21.26 -0.04
N VAL A 120 -5.44 20.01 -0.43
CA VAL A 120 -6.01 18.99 0.48
C VAL A 120 -5.08 18.72 1.65
N ALA A 121 -3.77 18.62 1.42
CA ALA A 121 -2.81 18.37 2.49
C ALA A 121 -2.76 19.51 3.51
N ALA A 122 -2.78 20.76 3.03
CA ALA A 122 -2.79 21.94 3.88
C ALA A 122 -4.09 22.05 4.70
N GLU A 123 -5.24 21.82 4.07
CA GLU A 123 -6.55 21.82 4.73
C GLU A 123 -6.64 20.74 5.82
N ALA A 124 -6.14 19.54 5.54
CA ALA A 124 -6.17 18.41 6.47
C ALA A 124 -5.04 18.44 7.52
N GLY A 125 -4.06 19.35 7.41
CA GLY A 125 -2.90 19.40 8.30
C GLY A 125 -2.00 18.16 8.23
N VAL A 126 -1.90 17.51 7.07
CA VAL A 126 -1.04 16.32 6.87
C VAL A 126 0.31 16.71 6.27
N ARG A 127 1.38 16.00 6.62
CA ARG A 127 2.71 16.28 6.08
C ARG A 127 2.78 15.75 4.66
N LEU A 128 3.13 16.61 3.69
CA LEU A 128 3.28 16.24 2.28
C LEU A 128 4.49 16.96 1.68
N ALA A 129 5.43 16.23 1.09
CA ALA A 129 6.53 16.80 0.32
C ALA A 129 6.82 16.03 -0.96
N GLY A 130 7.25 16.78 -1.98
CA GLY A 130 7.98 16.21 -3.10
C GLY A 130 9.47 16.24 -2.77
N LEU A 131 10.17 15.17 -3.08
CA LEU A 131 11.57 14.96 -2.71
C LEU A 131 12.51 14.95 -3.92
N GLY A 132 12.00 15.20 -5.12
CA GLY A 132 12.78 15.28 -6.35
C GLY A 132 11.94 15.63 -7.56
N GLY A 133 12.64 15.89 -8.67
CA GLY A 133 12.03 16.16 -9.97
C GLY A 133 11.10 17.37 -9.96
N THR A 134 9.95 17.21 -10.60
CA THR A 134 8.81 18.14 -10.64
C THR A 134 7.86 18.00 -9.45
N HIS A 135 8.15 17.11 -8.50
CA HIS A 135 7.28 16.76 -7.37
C HIS A 135 5.96 16.09 -7.77
N ALA A 136 5.92 15.34 -8.88
CA ALA A 136 4.70 14.67 -9.34
C ALA A 136 4.16 13.62 -8.35
N GLY A 137 5.05 12.87 -7.69
CA GLY A 137 4.69 11.80 -6.76
C GLY A 137 3.88 12.23 -5.54
N ILE A 138 3.78 13.54 -5.23
CA ILE A 138 2.93 14.00 -4.12
C ILE A 138 1.45 13.63 -4.33
N ILE A 139 1.02 13.48 -5.58
CA ILE A 139 -0.35 13.08 -5.92
C ILE A 139 -0.59 11.65 -5.43
N GLY A 140 0.25 10.70 -5.83
CA GLY A 140 0.06 9.31 -5.41
C GLY A 140 0.40 9.09 -3.95
N ALA A 141 1.36 9.81 -3.37
CA ALA A 141 1.67 9.70 -1.94
C ALA A 141 0.48 10.10 -1.05
N LEU A 142 -0.18 11.23 -1.37
CA LEU A 142 -1.41 11.63 -0.67
C LEU A 142 -2.57 10.66 -0.94
N ALA A 143 -2.72 10.21 -2.19
CA ALA A 143 -3.76 9.25 -2.55
C ALA A 143 -3.59 7.91 -1.81
N ALA A 144 -2.37 7.43 -1.65
CA ALA A 144 -2.05 6.20 -0.93
C ALA A 144 -2.49 6.28 0.53
N VAL A 145 -2.26 7.42 1.20
CA VAL A 145 -2.76 7.66 2.57
C VAL A 145 -4.29 7.61 2.62
N GLY A 146 -4.98 8.31 1.71
CA GLY A 146 -6.45 8.30 1.64
C GLY A 146 -7.03 6.91 1.38
N LEU A 147 -6.44 6.16 0.45
CA LEU A 147 -6.86 4.79 0.12
C LEU A 147 -6.55 3.79 1.25
N ALA A 148 -5.42 3.93 1.93
CA ALA A 148 -5.11 3.08 3.08
C ALA A 148 -6.08 3.32 4.26
N ALA A 149 -6.46 4.58 4.47
CA ALA A 149 -7.36 5.01 5.53
C ALA A 149 -8.80 4.50 5.35
N CYS A 150 -9.28 4.35 4.12
CA CYS A 150 -10.64 3.82 3.89
C CYS A 150 -10.79 2.34 4.30
N GLY A 151 -9.68 1.60 4.42
CA GLY A 151 -9.68 0.21 4.88
C GLY A 151 -10.14 -0.82 3.84
N GLU A 152 -10.52 -0.39 2.64
CA GLU A 152 -11.10 -1.24 1.59
C GLU A 152 -10.28 -1.28 0.29
N ASP A 153 -9.25 -0.44 0.15
CA ASP A 153 -8.41 -0.40 -1.05
C ASP A 153 -7.00 -0.94 -0.80
N GLY A 154 -6.50 -1.61 -1.81
CA GLY A 154 -5.13 -2.03 -1.96
C GLY A 154 -4.91 -3.48 -1.57
N ARG A 155 -3.72 -3.96 -1.93
CA ARG A 155 -3.24 -5.28 -1.55
C ARG A 155 -1.95 -5.20 -0.78
N TYR A 156 -1.83 -6.02 0.24
CA TYR A 156 -0.60 -6.15 1.01
C TYR A 156 0.50 -6.73 0.12
N ILE A 157 1.59 -5.98 0.00
CA ILE A 157 2.86 -6.42 -0.58
C ILE A 157 3.85 -6.86 0.51
N ASP A 158 3.51 -6.56 1.77
CA ASP A 158 4.15 -7.10 2.97
C ASP A 158 3.18 -7.08 4.16
N VAL A 159 3.07 -8.19 4.87
CA VAL A 159 2.26 -8.35 6.11
C VAL A 159 2.59 -9.68 6.75
N GLY A 160 2.86 -9.68 8.06
CA GLY A 160 3.22 -10.88 8.81
C GLY A 160 4.32 -11.69 8.11
N ARG A 161 4.07 -12.98 7.89
CA ARG A 161 4.95 -13.91 7.18
C ARG A 161 4.48 -14.22 5.76
N SER A 162 3.59 -13.41 5.19
CA SER A 162 2.94 -13.66 3.89
C SER A 162 3.91 -13.95 2.75
N ARG A 163 5.10 -13.34 2.76
CA ARG A 163 6.12 -13.55 1.72
C ARG A 163 6.80 -14.92 1.76
N MET A 164 6.71 -15.64 2.88
CA MET A 164 7.24 -17.00 3.05
C MET A 164 6.24 -18.07 2.62
N VAL A 165 4.98 -17.71 2.40
CA VAL A 165 3.90 -18.64 2.07
C VAL A 165 3.79 -18.83 0.56
N ARG A 166 3.97 -20.08 0.12
CA ARG A 166 3.86 -20.52 -1.29
C ARG A 166 3.41 -21.97 -1.38
N GLY A 167 2.92 -22.36 -2.55
CA GLY A 167 2.44 -23.71 -2.83
C GLY A 167 1.03 -23.92 -2.31
N THR A 168 0.72 -25.16 -1.96
CA THR A 168 -0.58 -25.54 -1.39
C THR A 168 -0.49 -25.53 0.13
N VAL A 169 -1.27 -24.67 0.78
CA VAL A 169 -1.23 -24.46 2.23
C VAL A 169 -2.63 -24.48 2.84
N SER A 170 -2.76 -24.83 4.10
CA SER A 170 -4.06 -24.84 4.78
C SER A 170 -4.49 -23.43 5.21
N VAL A 171 -5.80 -23.24 5.42
CA VAL A 171 -6.35 -22.01 6.04
C VAL A 171 -5.64 -21.70 7.37
N ALA A 172 -5.35 -22.72 8.19
CA ALA A 172 -4.63 -22.54 9.44
C ALA A 172 -3.21 -21.98 9.24
N GLN A 173 -2.48 -22.44 8.21
CA GLN A 173 -1.16 -21.89 7.86
C GLN A 173 -1.26 -20.44 7.36
N ILE A 174 -2.32 -20.10 6.61
CA ILE A 174 -2.61 -18.72 6.19
C ILE A 174 -2.82 -17.81 7.41
N ARG A 175 -3.66 -18.23 8.36
CA ARG A 175 -3.92 -17.47 9.60
C ARG A 175 -2.65 -17.32 10.43
N ALA A 176 -1.87 -18.40 10.60
CA ALA A 176 -0.60 -18.37 11.30
C ALA A 176 0.43 -17.43 10.63
N ALA A 177 0.33 -17.19 9.32
CA ALA A 177 1.16 -16.23 8.62
C ALA A 177 0.78 -14.75 8.87
N GLY A 178 -0.23 -14.48 9.69
CA GLY A 178 -0.68 -13.13 10.04
C GLY A 178 -1.77 -12.59 9.11
N ILE A 179 -2.52 -13.47 8.45
CA ILE A 179 -3.68 -13.10 7.64
C ILE A 179 -4.95 -13.22 8.49
N ALA A 180 -5.79 -12.19 8.47
CA ALA A 180 -6.95 -12.09 9.37
C ALA A 180 -8.07 -13.06 8.98
N ALA A 181 -8.31 -13.25 7.69
CA ALA A 181 -9.37 -14.13 7.20
C ALA A 181 -9.11 -14.65 5.78
N VAL A 182 -9.78 -15.75 5.45
CA VAL A 182 -9.95 -16.25 4.08
C VAL A 182 -11.44 -16.17 3.75
N ARG A 183 -11.78 -15.61 2.59
CA ARG A 183 -13.16 -15.45 2.14
C ARG A 183 -13.32 -15.78 0.66
N THR A 184 -14.49 -16.22 0.25
CA THR A 184 -14.85 -16.31 -1.17
C THR A 184 -15.05 -14.91 -1.77
N ARG A 185 -15.23 -14.81 -3.10
CA ARG A 185 -15.61 -13.55 -3.76
C ARG A 185 -16.95 -12.99 -3.29
N THR A 186 -17.89 -13.85 -2.91
CA THR A 186 -19.19 -13.46 -2.36
C THR A 186 -19.10 -13.00 -0.91
N GLY A 187 -17.95 -13.19 -0.26
CA GLY A 187 -17.69 -12.74 1.11
C GLY A 187 -17.87 -13.83 2.17
N ASP A 188 -18.21 -15.05 1.77
CA ASP A 188 -18.42 -16.17 2.68
C ASP A 188 -17.09 -16.60 3.31
N PRO A 189 -17.06 -16.89 4.63
CA PRO A 189 -15.84 -17.34 5.30
C PRO A 189 -15.43 -18.73 4.82
N VAL A 190 -14.12 -18.92 4.64
CA VAL A 190 -13.49 -20.22 4.38
C VAL A 190 -12.63 -20.58 5.59
N GLU A 191 -13.12 -21.51 6.40
CA GLU A 191 -12.50 -21.84 7.70
C GLU A 191 -11.52 -23.03 7.63
N ASP A 192 -11.66 -23.89 6.62
CA ASP A 192 -10.73 -25.00 6.37
C ASP A 192 -10.40 -25.17 4.88
N GLY A 193 -9.57 -26.17 4.60
CA GLY A 193 -9.23 -26.58 3.25
C GLY A 193 -7.85 -26.12 2.81
N LEU A 194 -7.51 -26.50 1.58
CA LEU A 194 -6.21 -26.23 0.97
C LEU A 194 -6.31 -25.10 -0.05
N ILE A 195 -5.38 -24.16 0.03
CA ILE A 195 -5.31 -22.97 -0.82
C ILE A 195 -4.03 -23.02 -1.65
N GLU A 196 -4.18 -22.92 -2.97
CA GLU A 196 -3.10 -22.72 -3.94
C GLU A 196 -2.63 -21.27 -3.92
N VAL A 197 -1.36 -21.07 -3.57
CA VAL A 197 -0.74 -19.75 -3.41
C VAL A 197 0.58 -19.70 -4.20
N ASP A 198 0.62 -18.95 -5.31
CA ASP A 198 1.92 -18.56 -5.93
C ASP A 198 2.65 -17.56 -5.03
N ARG A 199 1.97 -16.45 -4.74
CA ARG A 199 2.45 -15.37 -3.87
C ARG A 199 1.28 -14.87 -3.06
N LEU A 200 1.37 -14.98 -1.73
CA LEU A 200 0.34 -14.48 -0.84
C LEU A 200 0.32 -12.95 -0.87
N ARG A 201 -0.76 -12.38 -1.40
CA ARG A 201 -0.99 -10.93 -1.50
C ARG A 201 -2.42 -10.64 -1.04
N PRO A 202 -2.66 -10.64 0.29
CA PRO A 202 -3.98 -10.35 0.84
C PRO A 202 -4.49 -8.99 0.37
N ALA A 203 -5.78 -8.90 0.10
CA ALA A 203 -6.46 -7.63 -0.07
C ALA A 203 -6.62 -6.93 1.29
N ARG A 204 -6.68 -5.61 1.30
CA ARG A 204 -7.07 -4.83 2.48
C ARG A 204 -8.58 -4.70 2.50
N ARG A 205 -9.24 -5.31 3.48
CA ARG A 205 -10.70 -5.26 3.69
C ARG A 205 -10.98 -5.04 5.17
N GLY A 206 -11.88 -4.12 5.51
CA GLY A 206 -12.14 -3.71 6.89
C GLY A 206 -10.88 -3.27 7.65
N GLY A 207 -9.87 -2.76 6.94
CA GLY A 207 -8.58 -2.42 7.52
C GLY A 207 -7.68 -3.61 7.87
N GLN A 208 -8.01 -4.83 7.44
CA GLN A 208 -7.31 -6.07 7.75
C GLN A 208 -6.80 -6.79 6.49
N PRO A 209 -5.76 -7.64 6.60
CA PRO A 209 -5.32 -8.50 5.51
C PRO A 209 -6.28 -9.69 5.33
N VAL A 210 -7.01 -9.73 4.22
CA VAL A 210 -7.96 -10.79 3.88
C VAL A 210 -7.55 -11.45 2.56
N ILE A 211 -7.51 -12.78 2.53
CA ILE A 211 -7.29 -13.53 1.29
C ILE A 211 -8.63 -13.86 0.67
N ILE A 212 -8.83 -13.42 -0.57
CA ILE A 212 -10.00 -13.80 -1.36
C ILE A 212 -9.65 -15.02 -2.20
N VAL A 213 -10.52 -16.03 -2.22
CA VAL A 213 -10.33 -17.28 -2.95
C VAL A 213 -11.46 -17.57 -3.93
N ASP A 214 -11.13 -18.32 -4.97
CA ASP A 214 -12.09 -19.03 -5.84
C ASP A 214 -11.90 -20.54 -5.69
N PRO A 215 -12.95 -21.35 -5.89
CA PRO A 215 -12.79 -22.79 -6.00
C PRO A 215 -11.93 -23.16 -7.22
N VAL A 216 -11.19 -24.25 -7.13
CA VAL A 216 -10.44 -24.83 -8.25
C VAL A 216 -11.28 -25.95 -8.85
N ASP A 217 -11.71 -25.76 -10.10
CA ASP A 217 -12.57 -26.71 -10.82
C ASP A 217 -12.05 -28.15 -10.74
N GLY A 218 -12.94 -29.07 -10.34
CA GLY A 218 -12.62 -30.49 -10.21
C GLY A 218 -11.75 -30.86 -9.00
N SER A 219 -11.66 -30.00 -7.98
CA SER A 219 -10.92 -30.28 -6.75
C SER A 219 -11.56 -29.65 -5.51
N ASP A 220 -11.23 -30.18 -4.33
CA ASP A 220 -11.61 -29.59 -3.03
C ASP A 220 -10.65 -28.47 -2.59
N ARG A 221 -10.03 -27.78 -3.55
CA ARG A 221 -9.02 -26.74 -3.31
C ARG A 221 -9.54 -25.37 -3.69
N TRP A 222 -8.93 -24.39 -3.05
CA TRP A 222 -9.15 -22.98 -3.28
C TRP A 222 -7.94 -22.38 -3.99
N ARG A 223 -8.13 -21.34 -4.79
CA ARG A 223 -7.06 -20.55 -5.41
C ARG A 223 -7.06 -19.14 -4.84
N ALA A 224 -5.95 -18.71 -4.28
CA ALA A 224 -5.81 -17.35 -3.79
C ALA A 224 -5.77 -16.33 -4.93
N LEU A 225 -6.64 -15.32 -4.84
CA LEU A 225 -6.72 -14.20 -5.76
C LEU A 225 -5.81 -13.05 -5.33
N LYS A 226 -5.41 -12.24 -6.30
CA LYS A 226 -4.62 -11.01 -6.09
C LYS A 226 -5.47 -9.81 -6.49
N LEU A 227 -6.28 -9.35 -5.55
CA LEU A 227 -7.17 -8.19 -5.75
C LEU A 227 -6.49 -6.95 -5.17
N ASP A 228 -6.52 -5.85 -5.92
CA ASP A 228 -6.24 -4.51 -5.39
C ASP A 228 -7.47 -3.95 -4.65
#